data_AF-A0AAW0A9W8-F1
#
_entry.id   AF-A0AAW0A9W8-F1
#
_cell.length_a   1.000
_cell.length_b   1.000
_cell.length_c   1.000
_cell.angle_alpha   90.00
_cell.angle_beta   90.00
_cell.angle_gamma   90.00
#
_symmetry.space_group_name_H-M   'P 1'
#
loop_
_entity.id
_entity.type
_entity.pdbx_description
1 polymer ?
#
loop_
_entity_poly.entity_id
_entity_poly.type
_entity_poly.pdbx_seq_one_letter_code
_entity_poly.pdbx_strand_id
1 'polypeptide(L)'
;MRGDFGTENNEVERLMILYWGMPHRAYLRGRSRHNVRIERLWRDVRKDALETFRQIFDYLEKNDLLDMENPIHSTCLFLVFQRRIQAALDPQPNCDPGDDLIASDPLYGFDGDAPLPPANPDEPVELTEQPTGTEAERAGGILVNGDEDLTAAAELLGDFACDRDDGNWGIEVYCEAVIRMTSKLGFSA
;
A
#
# COMPACT_ATOMS: atom_id res chain seq x y z
N MET A 1 -22.54 -8.36 -5.82
CA MET A 1 -21.64 -7.49 -5.04
C MET A 1 -22.14 -7.43 -3.60
N ARG A 2 -21.24 -7.39 -2.63
CA ARG A 2 -21.58 -7.20 -1.21
C ARG A 2 -20.94 -5.89 -0.78
N GLY A 3 -21.68 -5.05 -0.08
CA GLY A 3 -21.16 -3.82 0.50
C GLY A 3 -21.67 -3.65 1.92
N ASP A 4 -20.93 -2.86 2.68
CA ASP A 4 -21.32 -2.46 4.02
C ASP A 4 -22.43 -1.39 3.97
N PHE A 5 -22.77 -0.84 5.14
CA PHE A 5 -23.70 0.28 5.23
C PHE A 5 -23.02 1.63 4.95
N GLY A 6 -21.79 1.63 4.42
CA GLY A 6 -21.11 2.84 3.97
C GLY A 6 -21.86 3.52 2.83
N THR A 7 -21.76 4.84 2.76
CA THR A 7 -22.47 5.64 1.75
C THR A 7 -21.81 5.60 0.36
N GLU A 8 -20.54 5.20 0.29
CA GLU A 8 -19.71 5.20 -0.92
C GLU A 8 -20.27 4.33 -2.05
N ASN A 9 -20.85 3.18 -1.73
CA ASN A 9 -21.33 2.21 -2.73
C ASN A 9 -22.84 2.34 -3.05
N ASN A 10 -23.51 3.38 -2.55
CA ASN A 10 -24.94 3.58 -2.76
C ASN A 10 -25.32 3.71 -4.25
N GLU A 11 -24.51 4.41 -5.04
CA GLU A 11 -24.82 4.60 -6.47
C GLU A 11 -24.55 3.33 -7.29
N VAL A 12 -23.55 2.54 -6.90
CA VAL A 12 -23.28 1.23 -7.49
C VAL A 12 -24.44 0.27 -7.20
N GLU A 13 -24.93 0.22 -5.95
CA GLU A 13 -26.12 -0.55 -5.59
C GLU A 13 -27.33 -0.17 -6.45
N ARG A 14 -27.57 1.13 -6.63
CA ARG A 14 -28.67 1.65 -7.44
C ARG A 14 -28.57 1.20 -8.90
N LEU A 15 -27.40 1.32 -9.51
CA LEU A 15 -27.17 0.91 -10.91
C LEU A 15 -27.33 -0.60 -11.09
N MET A 16 -26.83 -1.41 -10.16
CA MET A 16 -26.97 -2.87 -10.22
C MET A 16 -28.42 -3.33 -10.09
N ILE A 17 -29.22 -2.68 -9.25
CA ILE A 17 -30.66 -2.94 -9.12
C ILE A 17 -31.40 -2.51 -10.40
N LEU A 18 -31.01 -1.39 -11.01
CA LEU A 18 -31.65 -0.86 -12.20
C LEU A 18 -31.40 -1.73 -13.44
N TYR A 19 -30.19 -2.31 -13.54
CA TYR A 19 -29.79 -3.12 -14.69
C TYR A 19 -30.25 -4.58 -14.61
N TRP A 20 -30.16 -5.22 -13.43
CA TRP A 20 -30.50 -6.65 -13.26
C TRP A 20 -31.81 -6.91 -12.51
N GLY A 21 -32.41 -5.88 -11.93
CA GLY A 21 -33.65 -5.99 -11.17
C GLY A 21 -33.45 -6.43 -9.71
N MET A 22 -34.29 -5.89 -8.84
CA MET A 22 -34.36 -6.21 -7.41
C MET A 22 -34.47 -7.73 -7.06
N PRO A 23 -35.18 -8.57 -7.85
CA PRO A 23 -35.30 -10.01 -7.57
C PRO A 23 -33.97 -10.77 -7.71
N HIS A 24 -33.04 -10.21 -8.48
CA HIS A 24 -31.78 -10.87 -8.82
C HIS A 24 -30.76 -10.82 -7.67
N ARG A 25 -31.06 -10.09 -6.58
CA ARG A 25 -30.18 -9.92 -5.40
C ARG A 25 -28.74 -9.58 -5.80
N ALA A 26 -28.59 -8.75 -6.83
CA ALA A 26 -27.28 -8.42 -7.41
C ALA A 26 -26.38 -7.65 -6.42
N TYR A 27 -27.00 -6.92 -5.49
CA TYR A 27 -26.33 -6.24 -4.39
C TYR A 27 -26.92 -6.71 -3.04
N LEU A 28 -26.05 -7.09 -2.10
CA LEU A 28 -26.43 -7.57 -0.78
C LEU A 28 -25.80 -6.65 0.27
N ARG A 29 -26.63 -5.78 0.86
CA ARG A 29 -26.26 -4.85 1.93
C ARG A 29 -26.28 -5.59 3.28
N GLY A 30 -25.19 -5.51 4.05
CA GLY A 30 -25.09 -6.21 5.33
C GLY A 30 -24.06 -5.59 6.28
N ARG A 31 -24.11 -5.97 7.58
CA ARG A 31 -23.14 -5.48 8.58
C ARG A 31 -21.72 -5.94 8.20
N SER A 32 -20.72 -5.09 8.42
CA SER A 32 -19.30 -5.31 8.05
C SER A 32 -18.60 -6.51 8.75
N ARG A 33 -19.36 -7.38 9.43
CA ARG A 33 -18.87 -8.64 10.02
C ARG A 33 -18.28 -9.61 8.98
N HIS A 34 -18.55 -9.41 7.69
CA HIS A 34 -18.00 -10.20 6.59
C HIS A 34 -16.77 -9.58 5.91
N ASN A 35 -16.45 -8.30 6.17
CA ASN A 35 -15.21 -7.67 5.68
C ASN A 35 -14.01 -7.95 6.58
N VAL A 36 -14.25 -8.55 7.76
CA VAL A 36 -13.24 -8.97 8.73
C VAL A 36 -12.14 -9.83 8.09
N ARG A 37 -12.48 -10.71 7.14
CA ARG A 37 -11.48 -11.54 6.45
C ARG A 37 -10.58 -10.72 5.53
N ILE A 38 -11.13 -9.71 4.85
CA ILE A 38 -10.37 -8.80 4.00
C ILE A 38 -9.51 -7.90 4.89
N GLU A 39 -10.06 -7.30 5.94
CA GLU A 39 -9.29 -6.48 6.90
C GLU A 39 -8.20 -7.26 7.62
N ARG A 40 -8.43 -8.55 7.96
CA ARG A 40 -7.41 -9.45 8.51
C ARG A 40 -6.38 -9.82 7.46
N LEU A 41 -6.79 -10.17 6.24
CA LEU A 41 -5.86 -10.43 5.14
C LEU A 41 -4.95 -9.22 4.89
N TRP A 42 -5.51 -8.00 4.84
CA TRP A 42 -4.72 -6.78 4.72
C TRP A 42 -3.81 -6.56 5.93
N ARG A 43 -4.24 -6.93 7.14
CA ARG A 43 -3.42 -6.84 8.36
C ARG A 43 -2.27 -7.84 8.36
N ASP A 44 -2.52 -9.08 7.96
CA ASP A 44 -1.53 -10.17 7.95
C ASP A 44 -0.52 -9.97 6.82
N VAL A 45 -0.99 -9.62 5.61
CA VAL A 45 -0.13 -9.21 4.48
C VAL A 45 0.72 -7.99 4.85
N ARG A 46 0.12 -6.98 5.50
CA ARG A 46 0.86 -5.80 5.96
C ARG A 46 1.85 -6.16 7.07
N LYS A 47 1.51 -7.04 7.99
CA LYS A 47 2.37 -7.39 9.11
C LYS A 47 3.54 -8.26 8.68
N ASP A 48 3.34 -9.24 7.81
CA ASP A 48 4.40 -10.20 7.51
C ASP A 48 5.30 -9.73 6.36
N ALA A 49 4.71 -9.17 5.28
CA ALA A 49 5.50 -8.69 4.16
C ALA A 49 6.15 -7.33 4.45
N LEU A 50 5.40 -6.36 5.00
CA LEU A 50 5.91 -4.98 5.14
C LEU A 50 6.75 -4.74 6.40
N GLU A 51 6.57 -5.52 7.48
CA GLU A 51 7.40 -5.35 8.68
C GLU A 51 8.87 -5.70 8.40
N THR A 52 9.13 -6.69 7.55
CA THR A 52 10.48 -7.06 7.13
C THR A 52 11.16 -5.89 6.41
N PHE A 53 10.49 -5.28 5.43
CA PHE A 53 11.01 -4.09 4.74
C PHE A 53 11.14 -2.88 5.67
N ARG A 54 10.20 -2.71 6.62
CA ARG A 54 10.29 -1.65 7.63
C ARG A 54 11.57 -1.77 8.46
N GLN A 55 11.90 -2.98 8.91
CA GLN A 55 13.13 -3.24 9.67
C GLN A 55 14.39 -3.02 8.83
N ILE A 56 14.36 -3.39 7.54
CA ILE A 56 15.47 -3.13 6.61
C ILE A 56 15.70 -1.62 6.45
N PHE A 57 14.65 -0.84 6.23
CA PHE A 57 14.78 0.61 6.05
C PHE A 57 15.24 1.31 7.33
N ASP A 58 14.70 0.92 8.48
CA ASP A 58 15.15 1.41 9.80
C ASP A 58 16.63 1.05 10.06
N TYR A 59 17.07 -0.13 9.62
CA TYR A 59 18.49 -0.51 9.67
C TYR A 59 19.35 0.36 8.75
N LEU A 60 18.92 0.62 7.52
CA LEU A 60 19.67 1.47 6.58
C LEU A 60 19.79 2.91 7.10
N GLU A 61 18.71 3.47 7.66
CA GLU A 61 18.68 4.82 8.23
C GLU A 61 19.60 4.91 9.47
N LYS A 62 19.55 3.93 10.38
CA LYS A 62 20.41 3.90 11.58
C LYS A 62 21.90 3.77 11.30
N ASN A 63 22.28 3.23 10.14
CA ASN A 63 23.68 3.07 9.74
C ASN A 63 24.14 4.17 8.77
N ASP A 64 23.37 5.26 8.61
CA ASP A 64 23.64 6.35 7.66
C ASP A 64 23.82 5.87 6.20
N LEU A 65 23.17 4.75 5.84
CA LEU A 65 23.18 4.19 4.47
C LEU A 65 22.01 4.70 3.62
N LEU A 66 20.93 5.15 4.26
CA LEU A 66 19.75 5.71 3.62
C LEU A 66 19.52 7.14 4.11
N ASP A 67 19.49 8.07 3.16
CA ASP A 67 19.10 9.46 3.37
C ASP A 67 17.90 9.80 2.48
N MET A 68 16.74 10.05 3.08
CA MET A 68 15.52 10.39 2.33
C MET A 68 15.50 11.83 1.83
N GLU A 69 16.39 12.71 2.31
CA GLU A 69 16.57 14.05 1.76
C GLU A 69 17.37 14.02 0.45
N ASN A 70 18.12 12.94 0.22
CA ASN A 70 18.91 12.77 -0.99
C ASN A 70 18.10 12.07 -2.11
N PRO A 71 17.85 12.75 -3.25
CA PRO A 71 17.03 12.20 -4.32
C PRO A 71 17.64 10.95 -4.97
N ILE A 72 18.96 10.77 -4.91
CA ILE A 72 19.61 9.56 -5.44
C ILE A 72 19.23 8.36 -4.57
N HIS A 73 19.29 8.51 -3.25
CA HIS A 73 18.96 7.45 -2.32
C HIS A 73 17.47 7.09 -2.39
N SER A 74 16.58 8.08 -2.44
CA SER A 74 15.12 7.84 -2.59
C SER A 74 14.78 7.12 -3.89
N THR A 75 15.46 7.48 -4.99
CA THR A 75 15.21 6.91 -6.32
C THR A 75 15.76 5.49 -6.43
N CYS A 76 17.00 5.25 -5.96
CA CYS A 76 17.58 3.90 -5.90
C CYS A 76 16.75 2.97 -5.01
N LEU A 77 16.27 3.48 -3.87
CA LEU A 77 15.43 2.71 -2.95
C LEU A 77 14.17 2.23 -3.67
N PHE A 78 13.49 3.13 -4.39
CA PHE A 78 12.29 2.79 -5.15
C PHE A 78 12.56 1.76 -6.24
N LEU A 79 13.60 1.96 -7.06
CA LEU A 79 13.93 1.03 -8.15
C LEU A 79 14.23 -0.39 -7.65
N VAL A 80 14.97 -0.53 -6.55
CA VAL A 80 15.39 -1.84 -6.04
C VAL A 80 14.28 -2.52 -5.22
N PHE A 81 13.59 -1.79 -4.36
CA PHE A 81 12.64 -2.38 -3.41
C PHE A 81 11.21 -2.45 -3.93
N GLN A 82 10.79 -1.62 -4.89
CA GLN A 82 9.40 -1.65 -5.37
C GLN A 82 9.02 -3.03 -5.96
N ARG A 83 9.88 -3.60 -6.81
CA ARG A 83 9.64 -4.92 -7.41
C ARG A 83 9.66 -6.04 -6.35
N ARG A 84 10.55 -5.94 -5.37
CA ARG A 84 10.66 -6.90 -4.25
C ARG A 84 9.46 -6.87 -3.33
N ILE A 85 8.99 -5.67 -2.99
CA ILE A 85 7.78 -5.47 -2.19
C ILE A 85 6.58 -6.01 -2.96
N GLN A 86 6.45 -5.71 -4.26
CA GLN A 86 5.36 -6.26 -5.07
C GLN A 86 5.39 -7.79 -5.10
N ALA A 87 6.56 -8.40 -5.30
CA ALA A 87 6.71 -9.86 -5.29
C ALA A 87 6.38 -10.49 -3.92
N ALA A 88 6.69 -9.79 -2.82
CA ALA A 88 6.34 -10.23 -1.47
C ALA A 88 4.85 -10.06 -1.15
N LEU A 89 4.17 -9.12 -1.80
CA LEU A 89 2.74 -8.87 -1.67
C LEU A 89 1.88 -9.74 -2.60
N ASP A 90 2.47 -10.27 -3.68
CA ASP A 90 1.76 -11.13 -4.62
C ASP A 90 1.34 -12.43 -3.90
N PRO A 91 0.02 -12.72 -3.82
CA PRO A 91 -0.46 -13.86 -3.06
C PRO A 91 0.00 -15.16 -3.70
N GLN A 92 0.78 -15.95 -2.96
CA GLN A 92 1.05 -17.33 -3.36
C GLN A 92 -0.29 -18.08 -3.42
N PRO A 93 -0.58 -18.85 -4.49
CA PRO A 93 -1.88 -19.52 -4.73
C PRO A 93 -2.27 -20.59 -3.70
N ASN A 94 -1.49 -20.72 -2.62
CA ASN A 94 -1.63 -21.69 -1.55
C ASN A 94 -2.23 -21.05 -0.29
N CYS A 95 -2.33 -19.73 -0.22
CA CYS A 95 -2.83 -19.00 0.95
C CYS A 95 -4.35 -18.82 0.83
N ASP A 96 -5.10 -19.89 1.07
CA ASP A 96 -6.55 -19.89 1.25
C ASP A 96 -6.94 -21.11 2.12
N PRO A 97 -8.10 -21.19 2.81
CA PRO A 97 -8.91 -20.22 3.57
C PRO A 97 -9.24 -20.79 4.96
N GLY A 98 -8.71 -20.25 6.06
CA GLY A 98 -9.23 -20.67 7.38
C GLY A 98 -8.18 -20.64 8.45
N ASP A 99 -7.91 -19.46 8.96
CA ASP A 99 -7.21 -19.37 10.23
C ASP A 99 -8.27 -19.40 11.34
N ASP A 100 -8.30 -20.51 12.07
CA ASP A 100 -9.17 -20.86 13.21
C ASP A 100 -8.87 -20.01 14.47
N LEU A 101 -8.52 -18.74 14.30
CA LEU A 101 -8.22 -17.82 15.39
C LEU A 101 -9.50 -17.10 15.87
N ILE A 102 -10.42 -17.89 16.43
CA ILE A 102 -11.50 -17.41 17.32
C ILE A 102 -10.98 -17.25 18.76
N ALA A 103 -9.74 -17.63 19.05
CA ALA A 103 -9.26 -17.76 20.43
C ALA A 103 -8.60 -16.52 21.06
N SER A 104 -8.24 -15.46 20.31
CA SER A 104 -7.34 -14.43 20.86
C SER A 104 -8.01 -13.22 21.53
N ASP A 105 -9.30 -12.95 21.30
CA ASP A 105 -9.98 -11.82 21.97
C ASP A 105 -11.49 -12.09 22.16
N PRO A 106 -11.93 -12.37 23.41
CA PRO A 106 -13.34 -12.63 23.74
C PRO A 106 -14.31 -11.48 23.46
N LEU A 107 -13.79 -10.25 23.29
CA LEU A 107 -14.61 -9.06 23.03
C LEU A 107 -14.66 -8.70 21.54
N TYR A 108 -13.89 -9.39 20.70
CA TYR A 108 -13.83 -9.13 19.27
C TYR A 108 -15.10 -9.63 18.56
N GLY A 109 -15.90 -8.69 18.04
CA GLY A 109 -17.18 -8.98 17.37
C GLY A 109 -18.39 -9.05 18.32
N PHE A 110 -18.22 -8.64 19.58
CA PHE A 110 -19.32 -8.35 20.49
C PHE A 110 -19.69 -6.86 20.36
N ASP A 111 -20.55 -6.56 19.38
CA ASP A 111 -21.29 -5.30 19.43
C ASP A 111 -22.30 -5.47 20.57
N GLY A 112 -22.14 -4.71 21.65
CA GLY A 112 -23.21 -4.62 22.64
C GLY A 112 -24.52 -4.29 21.92
N ASP A 113 -25.65 -4.78 22.40
CA ASP A 113 -26.98 -4.58 21.79
C ASP A 113 -27.44 -3.10 21.80
N ALA A 114 -26.51 -2.17 22.06
CA ALA A 114 -26.69 -0.74 21.97
C ALA A 114 -26.99 -0.36 20.51
N PRO A 115 -28.13 0.30 20.25
CA PRO A 115 -28.38 0.92 18.97
C PRO A 115 -27.24 1.90 18.67
N LEU A 116 -26.62 1.77 17.48
CA LEU A 116 -25.72 2.80 16.99
C LEU A 116 -26.50 4.13 16.97
N PRO A 117 -25.93 5.22 17.52
CA PRO A 117 -26.56 6.53 17.39
C PRO A 117 -26.76 6.82 15.90
N PRO A 118 -27.91 7.41 15.51
CA PRO A 118 -28.13 7.81 14.13
C PRO A 118 -27.00 8.75 13.70
N ALA A 119 -26.49 8.56 12.48
CA ALA A 119 -25.51 9.47 11.89
C ALA A 119 -26.07 10.90 11.98
N ASN A 120 -25.28 11.82 12.54
CA ASN A 120 -25.68 13.21 12.65
C ASN A 120 -25.67 13.81 11.22
N PRO A 121 -26.82 14.17 10.64
CA PRO A 121 -26.85 14.74 9.30
C PRO A 121 -26.14 16.10 9.22
N ASP A 122 -25.89 16.73 10.37
CA ASP A 122 -25.22 18.04 10.50
C ASP A 122 -23.74 17.92 10.86
N GLU A 123 -23.16 16.71 10.95
CA GLU A 123 -21.70 16.59 11.05
C GLU A 123 -21.10 16.92 9.67
N PRO A 124 -20.32 18.01 9.54
CA PRO A 124 -19.65 18.29 8.29
C PRO A 124 -18.70 17.15 7.98
N VAL A 125 -18.97 16.42 6.89
CA VAL A 125 -17.98 15.54 6.29
C VAL A 125 -16.94 16.47 5.66
N GLU A 126 -15.87 16.76 6.41
CA GLU A 126 -14.75 17.52 5.90
C GLU A 126 -13.99 16.63 4.92
N LEU A 127 -14.53 16.51 3.69
CA LEU A 127 -13.84 15.92 2.55
C LEU A 127 -12.70 16.87 2.22
N THR A 128 -11.54 16.61 2.81
CA THR A 128 -10.31 17.28 2.41
C THR A 128 -10.06 16.85 0.96
N GLU A 129 -10.18 17.80 0.02
CA GLU A 129 -9.84 17.53 -1.38
C GLU A 129 -8.37 17.11 -1.41
N GLN A 130 -8.10 15.88 -1.84
CA GLN A 130 -6.73 15.45 -2.05
C GLN A 130 -6.15 16.31 -3.17
N PRO A 131 -4.94 16.88 -3.00
CA PRO A 131 -4.33 17.67 -4.05
C PRO A 131 -4.14 16.77 -5.27
N THR A 132 -4.78 17.13 -6.38
CA THR A 132 -4.69 16.39 -7.63
C THR A 132 -3.64 17.02 -8.53
N GLY A 133 -2.69 16.22 -8.99
CA GLY A 133 -1.69 16.62 -9.98
C GLY A 133 -0.28 16.73 -9.40
N THR A 134 0.70 16.38 -10.23
CA THR A 134 2.10 16.14 -9.87
C THR A 134 2.71 17.24 -9.01
N GLU A 135 2.47 18.51 -9.34
CA GLU A 135 3.06 19.65 -8.63
C GLU A 135 2.40 19.92 -7.26
N ALA A 136 1.07 19.77 -7.18
CA ALA A 136 0.31 19.91 -5.95
C ALA A 136 0.58 18.72 -5.00
N GLU A 137 0.72 17.51 -5.55
CA GLU A 137 1.12 16.30 -4.82
C GLU A 137 2.55 16.40 -4.30
N ARG A 138 3.48 16.97 -5.08
CA ARG A 138 4.88 17.21 -4.65
C ARG A 138 4.94 18.26 -3.55
N ALA A 139 4.17 19.35 -3.67
CA ALA A 139 4.07 20.38 -2.63
C ALA A 139 3.39 19.87 -1.34
N GLY A 140 2.45 18.93 -1.47
CA GLY A 140 1.80 18.24 -0.36
C GLY A 140 2.63 17.12 0.28
N GLY A 141 3.84 16.84 -0.22
CA GLY A 141 4.69 15.75 0.25
C GLY A 141 4.14 14.35 -0.07
N ILE A 142 3.17 14.25 -0.98
CA ILE A 142 2.57 12.99 -1.42
C ILE A 142 3.45 12.33 -2.48
N LEU A 143 4.00 13.11 -3.41
CA LEU A 143 4.86 12.62 -4.47
C LEU A 143 6.35 12.79 -4.10
N VAL A 144 7.03 11.68 -3.84
CA VAL A 144 8.47 11.64 -3.51
C VAL A 144 9.33 11.53 -4.77
N ASN A 145 9.05 10.54 -5.63
CA ASN A 145 9.73 10.35 -6.92
C ASN A 145 8.68 10.34 -8.04
N GLY A 146 8.87 11.14 -9.10
CA GLY A 146 8.03 11.07 -10.29
C GLY A 146 8.46 9.97 -11.26
N ASP A 147 7.57 9.56 -12.17
CA ASP A 147 7.88 8.58 -13.21
C ASP A 147 9.06 9.02 -14.10
N GLU A 148 9.20 10.31 -14.34
CA GLU A 148 10.33 10.89 -15.08
C GLU A 148 11.66 10.70 -14.34
N ASP A 149 11.67 10.95 -13.02
CA ASP A 149 12.85 10.79 -12.16
C ASP A 149 13.31 9.32 -12.14
N LEU A 150 12.35 8.39 -12.04
CA LEU A 150 12.58 6.95 -12.08
C LEU A 150 13.12 6.48 -13.43
N THR A 151 12.57 7.01 -14.53
CA THR A 151 12.99 6.66 -15.88
C THR A 151 14.43 7.14 -16.14
N ALA A 152 14.74 8.38 -15.77
CA ALA A 152 16.09 8.94 -15.90
C ALA A 152 17.11 8.15 -15.07
N ALA A 153 16.73 7.74 -13.85
CA ALA A 153 17.58 6.91 -13.01
C ALA A 153 17.80 5.51 -13.57
N ALA A 154 16.75 4.89 -14.13
CA ALA A 154 16.86 3.60 -14.80
C ALA A 154 17.78 3.68 -16.03
N GLU A 155 17.67 4.73 -16.85
CA GLU A 155 18.58 4.98 -17.98
C GLU A 155 20.04 5.16 -17.51
N LEU A 156 20.25 5.93 -16.43
CA LEU A 156 21.57 6.10 -15.83
C LEU A 156 22.14 4.78 -15.31
N LEU A 157 21.31 3.90 -14.75
CA LEU A 157 21.74 2.60 -14.27
C LEU A 157 22.03 1.63 -15.43
N GLY A 158 21.31 1.76 -16.55
CA GLY A 158 21.48 0.96 -17.76
C GLY A 158 21.22 -0.52 -17.51
N ASP A 159 22.17 -1.38 -17.86
CA ASP A 159 22.07 -2.85 -17.68
C ASP A 159 22.24 -3.32 -16.23
N PHE A 160 22.06 -2.45 -15.24
CA PHE A 160 22.20 -2.84 -13.83
C PHE A 160 20.99 -3.65 -13.37
N ALA A 161 21.25 -4.89 -12.93
CA ALA A 161 20.21 -5.80 -12.48
C ALA A 161 19.70 -5.44 -11.07
N CYS A 162 18.76 -4.49 -10.98
CA CYS A 162 18.12 -4.07 -9.73
C CYS A 162 17.37 -5.22 -9.01
N ASP A 163 16.89 -6.19 -9.79
CA ASP A 163 16.11 -7.33 -9.30
C ASP A 163 16.97 -8.54 -8.92
N ARG A 164 18.31 -8.46 -9.01
CA ARG A 164 19.17 -9.61 -8.70
C ARG A 164 19.01 -10.02 -7.23
N ASP A 165 18.90 -11.30 -6.94
CA ASP A 165 18.93 -11.76 -5.55
C ASP A 165 20.35 -11.68 -5.00
N ASP A 166 20.57 -10.86 -3.99
CA ASP A 166 21.86 -10.71 -3.30
C ASP A 166 21.94 -11.59 -2.04
N GLY A 167 20.87 -12.32 -1.69
CA GLY A 167 20.80 -13.09 -0.44
C GLY A 167 20.75 -12.22 0.82
N ASN A 168 20.67 -10.89 0.67
CA ASN A 168 20.64 -9.90 1.74
C ASN A 168 19.46 -8.94 1.56
N TRP A 169 18.31 -9.47 1.14
CA TRP A 169 17.05 -8.76 0.97
C TRP A 169 17.09 -7.56 0.00
N GLY A 170 18.11 -7.44 -0.84
CA GLY A 170 18.31 -6.30 -1.76
C GLY A 170 19.16 -5.16 -1.20
N ILE A 171 19.68 -5.28 0.03
CA ILE A 171 20.52 -4.24 0.66
C ILE A 171 21.81 -4.00 -0.13
N GLU A 172 22.49 -5.05 -0.58
CA GLU A 172 23.74 -4.89 -1.34
C GLU A 172 23.47 -4.32 -2.73
N VAL A 173 22.37 -4.75 -3.37
CA VAL A 173 21.95 -4.20 -4.65
C VAL A 173 21.63 -2.71 -4.54
N TYR A 174 20.97 -2.30 -3.46
CA TYR A 174 20.69 -0.89 -3.16
C TYR A 174 21.97 -0.08 -3.00
N CYS A 175 22.89 -0.52 -2.14
CA CYS A 175 24.16 0.18 -1.92
C CYS A 175 24.97 0.30 -3.22
N GLU A 176 25.03 -0.77 -4.03
CA GLU A 176 25.71 -0.73 -5.33
C GLU A 176 25.04 0.24 -6.31
N ALA A 177 23.70 0.27 -6.34
CA ALA A 177 22.95 1.22 -7.17
C ALA A 177 23.28 2.68 -6.80
N VAL A 178 23.29 3.00 -5.50
CA VAL A 178 23.63 4.34 -5.01
C VAL A 178 25.07 4.72 -5.39
N ILE A 179 26.04 3.83 -5.18
CA ILE A 179 27.45 4.07 -5.54
C ILE A 179 27.58 4.29 -7.06
N ARG A 180 26.85 3.52 -7.87
CA ARG A 180 26.90 3.62 -9.34
C ARG A 180 26.25 4.91 -9.84
N MET A 181 25.11 5.32 -9.27
CA MET A 181 24.45 6.59 -9.62
C MET A 181 25.28 7.80 -9.20
N THR A 182 25.77 7.82 -7.96
CA THR A 182 26.66 8.88 -7.46
C THR A 182 27.95 8.99 -8.29
N SER A 183 28.56 7.87 -8.69
CA SER A 183 29.73 7.89 -9.56
C SER A 183 29.43 8.49 -10.94
N LYS A 184 28.31 8.14 -11.57
CA LYS A 184 27.93 8.67 -12.88
C LYS A 184 27.62 10.17 -12.84
N LEU A 185 26.97 10.63 -11.78
CA LEU A 185 26.66 12.05 -11.59
C LEU A 185 27.91 12.86 -11.19
N GLY A 186 28.81 12.28 -10.37
CA GLY A 186 30.06 12.91 -9.97
C GLY A 186 31.11 13.06 -11.08
N PHE A 187 31.02 12.25 -12.15
CA PHE A 187 31.85 12.40 -13.36
C PHE A 187 31.24 13.37 -14.41
N SER A 188 30.02 13.86 -14.18
CA SER A 188 29.29 14.73 -15.11
C SER A 188 29.32 16.22 -14.74
N ALA A 189 30.16 16.61 -13.77
CA ALA A 189 30.41 17.99 -13.35
C ALA A 189 31.80 18.45 -13.83
#